data_AF-A0A2X0U7T5-F1
#
_entry.id   AF-A0A2X0U7T5-F1
#
_cell.length_a   1.000
_cell.length_b   1.000
_cell.length_c   1.000
_cell.angle_alpha   90.00
_cell.angle_beta   90.00
_cell.angle_gamma   90.00
#
_symmetry.space_group_name_H-M   'P 1'
#
loop_
_entity.id
_entity.type
_entity.pdbx_description
1 polymer ?
#
loop_
_entity_poly.entity_id
_entity_poly.type
_entity_poly.pdbx_seq_one_letter_code
_entity_poly.pdbx_strand_id
1 'polypeptide(L)'
;MTQIPSTQYAIQIVGKEEFVVNPAKPVDPVGPTQIMLEVEACGICFSDTKLLHQFDGHPRKSDVVAGIDLDALKDIPSYHPNQEAVTPGHEPVVRVVQVGEKVTHFKVGDRLLVQADWKHLRTAKSNGAFGYNFDGALEEFVVVDERCVVSPDGEEFLIHVSEGPSAAAVGLIEPWATVEGSYAWAERNHVADGGRLLVVGEGDIDALTAEHKPAEVVRVAADAIEGVLGEFDDVVFFGADADAIEKAALLIGTRGTMCVVLGGEKISRKVSLDIGRVHYDFTRFCGTTGSDPREGYAWIPANGDLRENDRCVFVGAAGPMGVMHTMRAVTSGVPGLSVVGTDLSDERLANLMKVVGPTAEKNGVPLDIVNTSSTPLEYGYTYATCLVPVPALVSQAVDLLAEGGILNAFAGIPAGTFGDFDLQGIIERRIFMLGTSGSDVSDMRTVLRKIEAGIIDTTISLWAITGMAGFGDAINAVMDRTSGGKIMVFPMMHDLGLTPVSELAEKLPTVAAKLDAAGLWTKEAEEALLATR
;
A
#
# COMPACT_ATOMS: atom_id res chain seq x y z
N MET A 1 -9.09 35.99 -1.28
CA MET A 1 -7.74 35.43 -1.51
C MET A 1 -7.18 35.11 -0.15
N THR A 2 -6.73 33.88 0.07
CA THR A 2 -6.01 33.48 1.28
C THR A 2 -4.75 34.33 1.37
N GLN A 3 -4.50 34.96 2.52
CA GLN A 3 -3.26 35.70 2.73
C GLN A 3 -2.16 34.68 3.05
N ILE A 4 -1.23 34.50 2.12
CA ILE A 4 -0.10 33.57 2.29
C ILE A 4 0.93 34.24 3.23
N PRO A 5 1.28 33.62 4.38
CA PRO A 5 2.26 34.19 5.30
C PRO A 5 3.68 34.05 4.74
N SER A 6 4.64 34.79 5.31
CA SER A 6 6.06 34.64 4.95
C SER A 6 6.70 33.39 5.53
N THR A 7 6.14 32.86 6.61
CA THR A 7 6.59 31.66 7.32
C THR A 7 5.38 30.84 7.78
N GLN A 8 5.60 29.56 8.00
CA GLN A 8 4.58 28.57 8.36
C GLN A 8 5.11 27.55 9.38
N TYR A 9 4.20 26.83 10.01
CA TYR A 9 4.51 25.62 10.75
C TYR A 9 4.75 24.45 9.79
N ALA A 10 5.80 23.68 10.07
CA ALA A 10 6.12 22.46 9.33
C ALA A 10 6.76 21.43 10.26
N ILE A 11 6.55 20.17 9.96
CA ILE A 11 7.37 19.07 10.44
C ILE A 11 8.48 18.86 9.42
N GLN A 12 9.74 18.82 9.85
CA GLN A 12 10.85 18.52 8.94
C GLN A 12 11.67 17.35 9.47
N ILE A 13 11.89 16.34 8.62
CA ILE A 13 12.88 15.29 8.88
C ILE A 13 14.23 15.86 8.42
N VAL A 14 15.14 16.00 9.38
CA VAL A 14 16.45 16.66 9.20
C VAL A 14 17.61 15.67 9.24
N GLY A 15 17.31 14.41 9.56
CA GLY A 15 18.28 13.35 9.71
C GLY A 15 17.60 12.02 10.04
N LYS A 16 18.40 10.97 10.15
CA LYS A 16 17.93 9.65 10.56
C LYS A 16 17.47 9.67 12.02
N GLU A 17 16.25 9.24 12.28
CA GLU A 17 15.57 9.35 13.60
C GLU A 17 15.39 10.79 14.10
N GLU A 18 15.59 11.79 13.25
CA GLU A 18 15.60 13.20 13.65
C GLU A 18 14.55 13.99 12.87
N PHE A 19 13.57 14.53 13.60
CA PHE A 19 12.62 15.50 13.08
C PHE A 19 12.53 16.73 13.98
N VAL A 20 12.08 17.84 13.42
CA VAL A 20 11.79 19.08 14.15
C VAL A 20 10.38 19.56 13.85
N VAL A 21 9.72 20.14 14.85
CA VAL A 21 8.53 20.98 14.66
C VAL A 21 9.06 22.40 14.44
N ASN A 22 9.06 22.87 13.19
CA ASN A 22 9.55 24.19 12.80
C ASN A 22 8.38 25.18 12.71
N PRO A 23 8.20 26.12 13.66
CA PRO A 23 7.10 27.09 13.62
C PRO A 23 7.32 28.24 12.63
N ALA A 24 8.47 28.27 11.93
CA ALA A 24 8.87 29.37 11.09
C ALA A 24 9.60 28.91 9.80
N LYS A 25 9.20 27.78 9.20
CA LYS A 25 9.68 27.39 7.86
C LYS A 25 9.26 28.50 6.88
N PRO A 26 10.15 29.06 6.05
CA PRO A 26 9.74 29.98 4.99
C PRO A 26 8.69 29.34 4.08
N VAL A 27 7.69 30.11 3.64
CA VAL A 27 6.78 29.64 2.59
C VAL A 27 7.47 29.86 1.24
N ASP A 28 7.57 28.80 0.44
CA ASP A 28 8.26 28.86 -0.85
C ASP A 28 7.53 29.76 -1.84
N PRO A 29 8.25 30.55 -2.67
CA PRO A 29 7.61 31.36 -3.69
C PRO A 29 7.08 30.50 -4.84
N VAL A 30 5.97 30.93 -5.44
CA VAL A 30 5.43 30.28 -6.64
C VAL A 30 6.09 30.83 -7.90
N GLY A 31 6.84 29.98 -8.59
CA GLY A 31 7.39 30.23 -9.93
C GLY A 31 6.37 30.00 -11.06
N PRO A 32 6.78 30.19 -12.33
CA PRO A 32 5.86 30.19 -13.48
C PRO A 32 5.11 28.87 -13.71
N THR A 33 5.71 27.72 -13.38
CA THR A 33 5.14 26.36 -13.57
C THR A 33 4.62 25.75 -12.28
N GLN A 34 4.56 26.53 -11.20
CA GLN A 34 4.35 26.02 -9.85
C GLN A 34 2.97 26.36 -9.31
N ILE A 35 2.56 25.58 -8.32
CA ILE A 35 1.23 25.61 -7.72
C ILE A 35 1.44 25.64 -6.21
N MET A 36 0.83 26.62 -5.53
CA MET A 36 0.76 26.63 -4.07
C MET A 36 -0.48 25.88 -3.62
N LEU A 37 -0.26 24.91 -2.75
CA LEU A 37 -1.27 24.05 -2.17
C LEU A 37 -1.39 24.38 -0.67
N GLU A 38 -2.56 24.85 -0.22
CA GLU A 38 -2.91 24.95 1.19
C GLU A 38 -3.38 23.57 1.66
N VAL A 39 -2.77 23.04 2.72
CA VAL A 39 -3.10 21.70 3.22
C VAL A 39 -4.31 21.75 4.13
N GLU A 40 -5.38 21.02 3.78
CA GLU A 40 -6.57 20.90 4.64
C GLU A 40 -6.33 19.88 5.76
N ALA A 41 -5.79 18.71 5.41
CA ALA A 41 -5.38 17.66 6.35
C ALA A 41 -4.39 16.69 5.68
N CYS A 42 -3.60 15.98 6.49
CA CYS A 42 -2.71 14.91 6.05
C CYS A 42 -2.78 13.71 7.00
N GLY A 43 -2.90 12.50 6.46
CA GLY A 43 -2.78 11.27 7.25
C GLY A 43 -1.34 10.99 7.65
N ILE A 44 -1.14 10.40 8.84
CA ILE A 44 0.13 9.79 9.24
C ILE A 44 0.12 8.31 8.85
N CYS A 45 1.17 7.87 8.19
CA CYS A 45 1.34 6.51 7.71
C CYS A 45 2.59 5.85 8.30
N PHE A 46 2.61 4.52 8.25
CA PHE A 46 3.83 3.75 8.52
C PHE A 46 4.96 4.12 7.56
N SER A 47 4.66 4.61 6.36
CA SER A 47 5.72 5.04 5.44
C SER A 47 6.42 6.34 5.88
N ASP A 48 5.78 7.20 6.68
CA ASP A 48 6.45 8.36 7.28
C ASP A 48 7.51 7.91 8.30
N THR A 49 7.26 6.82 9.04
CA THR A 49 8.25 6.22 9.95
C THR A 49 9.41 5.61 9.17
N LYS A 50 9.15 4.96 8.01
CA LYS A 50 10.23 4.47 7.13
C LYS A 50 11.13 5.61 6.66
N LEU A 51 10.57 6.74 6.27
CA LEU A 51 11.35 7.91 5.89
C LEU A 51 12.16 8.45 7.08
N LEU A 52 11.56 8.54 8.28
CA LEU A 52 12.28 8.96 9.49
C LEU A 52 13.46 8.01 9.82
N HIS A 53 13.24 6.70 9.74
CA HIS A 53 14.24 5.68 10.08
C HIS A 53 15.34 5.52 9.02
N GLN A 54 15.04 5.79 7.75
CA GLN A 54 15.99 5.55 6.66
C GLN A 54 16.62 6.84 6.15
N PHE A 55 15.91 7.95 6.21
CA PHE A 55 16.30 9.27 5.69
C PHE A 55 16.93 9.16 4.28
N ASP A 56 18.19 9.54 4.10
CA ASP A 56 18.93 9.47 2.83
C ASP A 56 19.23 8.03 2.37
N GLY A 57 19.01 7.04 3.22
CA GLY A 57 18.99 5.63 2.85
C GLY A 57 17.68 5.16 2.19
N HIS A 58 16.61 5.95 2.25
CA HIS A 58 15.32 5.58 1.66
C HIS A 58 15.40 5.68 0.12
N PRO A 59 14.94 4.67 -0.66
CA PRO A 59 15.03 4.68 -2.13
C PRO A 59 14.38 5.89 -2.82
N ARG A 60 13.34 6.47 -2.20
CA ARG A 60 12.67 7.68 -2.67
C ARG A 60 13.35 8.98 -2.23
N LYS A 61 14.22 8.97 -1.21
CA LYS A 61 14.97 10.15 -0.73
C LYS A 61 16.30 10.31 -1.49
N SER A 62 16.26 10.13 -2.81
CA SER A 62 17.43 10.22 -3.69
C SER A 62 17.13 11.08 -4.92
N ASP A 63 18.17 11.35 -5.70
CA ASP A 63 18.06 12.15 -6.91
C ASP A 63 17.06 11.55 -7.91
N VAL A 64 16.28 12.43 -8.55
CA VAL A 64 15.51 12.09 -9.73
C VAL A 64 16.49 12.06 -10.90
N VAL A 65 16.51 10.95 -11.63
CA VAL A 65 17.45 10.66 -12.71
C VAL A 65 16.80 10.60 -14.09
N ALA A 66 15.46 10.52 -14.16
CA ALA A 66 14.70 10.55 -15.41
C ALA A 66 13.24 10.94 -15.16
N GLY A 67 12.50 11.23 -16.25
CA GLY A 67 11.07 11.54 -16.22
C GLY A 67 10.73 13.03 -16.37
N ILE A 68 11.72 13.89 -16.19
CA ILE A 68 11.64 15.35 -16.35
C ILE A 68 12.97 15.86 -16.95
N ASP A 69 12.97 17.08 -17.49
CA ASP A 69 14.20 17.82 -17.69
C ASP A 69 14.91 18.01 -16.35
N LEU A 70 16.08 17.39 -16.16
CA LEU A 70 16.78 17.39 -14.88
C LEU A 70 17.24 18.80 -14.46
N ASP A 71 17.45 19.71 -15.42
CA ASP A 71 17.79 21.10 -15.09
C ASP A 71 16.59 21.85 -14.48
N ALA A 72 15.36 21.42 -14.77
CA ALA A 72 14.14 21.99 -14.19
C ALA A 72 14.07 21.80 -12.68
N LEU A 73 14.67 20.73 -12.13
CA LEU A 73 14.64 20.43 -10.70
C LEU A 73 15.26 21.56 -9.85
N LYS A 74 16.22 22.32 -10.41
CA LYS A 74 16.87 23.46 -9.75
C LYS A 74 15.92 24.62 -9.48
N ASP A 75 14.86 24.71 -10.26
CA ASP A 75 13.84 25.76 -10.13
C ASP A 75 12.71 25.35 -9.17
N ILE A 76 12.67 24.09 -8.73
CA ILE A 76 11.58 23.54 -7.89
C ILE A 76 12.00 23.65 -6.42
N PRO A 77 11.44 24.61 -5.65
CA PRO A 77 11.91 24.90 -4.29
C PRO A 77 11.64 23.75 -3.31
N SER A 78 10.61 22.94 -3.57
CA SER A 78 10.24 21.79 -2.74
C SER A 78 11.07 20.54 -3.00
N TYR A 79 12.03 20.56 -3.92
CA TYR A 79 12.85 19.39 -4.24
C TYR A 79 14.06 19.29 -3.31
N HIS A 80 14.03 18.30 -2.42
CA HIS A 80 15.01 18.06 -1.36
C HIS A 80 15.49 16.60 -1.36
N PRO A 81 16.36 16.17 -2.29
CA PRO A 81 16.90 14.82 -2.32
C PRO A 81 17.98 14.58 -1.24
N ASN A 82 18.42 13.34 -1.08
CA ASN A 82 19.61 12.97 -0.29
C ASN A 82 19.56 13.47 1.17
N GLN A 83 20.59 14.18 1.64
CA GLN A 83 20.67 14.66 3.03
C GLN A 83 19.91 15.97 3.30
N GLU A 84 19.21 16.55 2.32
CA GLU A 84 18.45 17.78 2.55
C GLU A 84 17.28 17.54 3.51
N ALA A 85 17.00 18.49 4.38
CA ALA A 85 15.81 18.42 5.24
C ALA A 85 14.56 18.47 4.37
N VAL A 86 13.54 17.67 4.70
CA VAL A 86 12.30 17.58 3.93
C VAL A 86 11.08 17.53 4.83
N THR A 87 9.98 18.10 4.37
CA THR A 87 8.67 17.93 4.99
C THR A 87 8.08 16.55 4.61
N PRO A 88 7.72 15.66 5.56
CA PRO A 88 7.03 14.40 5.25
C PRO A 88 5.52 14.61 5.02
N GLY A 89 4.77 13.51 4.85
CA GLY A 89 3.31 13.55 4.70
C GLY A 89 2.86 13.39 3.25
N HIS A 90 2.36 12.19 2.94
CA HIS A 90 2.03 11.76 1.57
C HIS A 90 0.56 11.36 1.40
N GLU A 91 -0.26 11.56 2.43
CA GLU A 91 -1.70 11.27 2.41
C GLU A 91 -2.57 12.56 2.58
N PRO A 92 -2.39 13.63 1.78
CA PRO A 92 -3.14 14.86 2.00
C PRO A 92 -4.36 15.07 1.12
N VAL A 93 -5.21 15.98 1.61
CA VAL A 93 -6.09 16.79 0.79
C VAL A 93 -5.65 18.25 0.86
N VAL A 94 -5.68 18.91 -0.29
CA VAL A 94 -5.14 20.26 -0.44
C VAL A 94 -6.08 21.13 -1.27
N ARG A 95 -5.87 22.45 -1.18
CA ARG A 95 -6.54 23.45 -2.00
C ARG A 95 -5.55 24.32 -2.73
N VAL A 96 -5.76 24.53 -4.01
CA VAL A 96 -4.93 25.44 -4.81
C VAL A 96 -5.24 26.88 -4.42
N VAL A 97 -4.23 27.60 -3.90
CA VAL A 97 -4.38 29.01 -3.47
C VAL A 97 -3.62 29.98 -4.37
N GLN A 98 -2.64 29.51 -5.13
CA GLN A 98 -1.90 30.30 -6.12
C GLN A 98 -1.37 29.38 -7.23
N VAL A 99 -1.32 29.90 -8.46
CA VAL A 99 -0.75 29.23 -9.63
C VAL A 99 0.20 30.16 -10.37
N GLY A 100 1.27 29.60 -10.94
CA GLY A 100 2.16 30.28 -11.85
C GLY A 100 1.50 30.55 -13.20
N GLU A 101 2.04 31.51 -13.94
CA GLU A 101 1.49 31.98 -15.23
C GLU A 101 1.49 30.93 -16.36
N LYS A 102 2.26 29.84 -16.21
CA LYS A 102 2.38 28.74 -17.19
C LYS A 102 1.62 27.48 -16.79
N VAL A 103 0.99 27.46 -15.62
CA VAL A 103 0.16 26.33 -15.18
C VAL A 103 -1.11 26.27 -16.03
N THR A 104 -1.46 25.09 -16.53
CA THR A 104 -2.62 24.90 -17.43
C THR A 104 -3.64 23.87 -16.95
N HIS A 105 -3.24 22.93 -16.10
CA HIS A 105 -4.09 21.81 -15.65
C HIS A 105 -4.86 22.17 -14.36
N PHE A 106 -4.31 23.07 -13.55
CA PHE A 106 -4.87 23.43 -12.25
C PHE A 106 -5.16 24.92 -12.13
N LYS A 107 -6.15 25.29 -11.31
CA LYS A 107 -6.54 26.68 -11.05
C LYS A 107 -6.80 26.92 -9.57
N VAL A 108 -6.69 28.18 -9.17
CA VAL A 108 -7.05 28.62 -7.81
C VAL A 108 -8.48 28.21 -7.47
N GLY A 109 -8.64 27.60 -6.29
CA GLY A 109 -9.90 27.07 -5.77
C GLY A 109 -10.08 25.57 -5.96
N ASP A 110 -9.30 24.93 -6.83
CA ASP A 110 -9.35 23.47 -6.98
C ASP A 110 -9.01 22.79 -5.65
N ARG A 111 -9.81 21.79 -5.29
CA ARG A 111 -9.59 20.91 -4.14
C ARG A 111 -9.09 19.57 -4.65
N LEU A 112 -7.95 19.12 -4.15
CA LEU A 112 -7.18 18.03 -4.74
C LEU A 112 -6.78 16.99 -3.69
N LEU A 113 -6.87 15.71 -4.05
CA LEU A 113 -6.19 14.60 -3.41
C LEU A 113 -4.85 14.38 -4.10
N VAL A 114 -3.79 14.13 -3.35
CA VAL A 114 -2.44 13.92 -3.92
C VAL A 114 -2.15 12.42 -4.06
N GLN A 115 -1.84 11.97 -5.28
CA GLN A 115 -1.11 10.72 -5.50
C GLN A 115 0.37 10.97 -5.31
N ALA A 116 0.95 10.39 -4.26
CA ALA A 116 2.31 10.71 -3.85
C ALA A 116 3.39 10.00 -4.68
N ASP A 117 3.09 8.85 -5.30
CA ASP A 117 4.04 8.10 -6.11
C ASP A 117 4.04 8.56 -7.57
N TRP A 118 4.96 9.45 -7.94
CA TRP A 118 5.08 10.00 -9.29
C TRP A 118 5.87 9.06 -10.18
N LYS A 119 5.23 7.96 -10.62
CA LYS A 119 5.88 6.81 -11.30
C LYS A 119 6.71 7.16 -12.54
N HIS A 120 6.40 8.27 -13.21
CA HIS A 120 7.15 8.75 -14.37
C HIS A 120 8.50 9.37 -13.97
N LEU A 121 8.62 9.94 -12.77
CA LEU A 121 9.87 10.45 -12.23
C LEU A 121 10.65 9.31 -11.58
N ARG A 122 11.79 8.95 -12.16
CA ARG A 122 12.58 7.82 -11.70
C ARG A 122 13.70 8.28 -10.79
N THR A 123 13.92 7.58 -9.68
CA THR A 123 15.18 7.61 -8.94
C THR A 123 16.05 6.42 -9.35
N ALA A 124 17.24 6.30 -8.78
CA ALA A 124 18.12 5.16 -9.05
C ALA A 124 17.50 3.80 -8.69
N LYS A 125 16.59 3.76 -7.70
CA LYS A 125 16.02 2.51 -7.15
C LYS A 125 14.50 2.56 -6.93
N SER A 126 13.83 3.65 -7.29
CA SER A 126 12.39 3.86 -7.06
C SER A 126 11.87 5.00 -7.95
N ASN A 127 10.91 5.76 -7.43
CA ASN A 127 10.31 6.94 -8.08
C ASN A 127 10.49 8.19 -7.20
N GLY A 128 10.42 9.37 -7.83
CA GLY A 128 10.23 10.63 -7.12
C GLY A 128 8.84 10.66 -6.46
N ALA A 129 8.75 11.27 -5.29
CA ALA A 129 7.51 11.25 -4.52
C ALA A 129 7.31 12.46 -3.61
N PHE A 130 6.06 12.88 -3.52
CA PHE A 130 5.57 13.89 -2.58
C PHE A 130 5.70 13.40 -1.13
N GLY A 131 6.29 14.22 -0.25
CA GLY A 131 6.61 13.84 1.12
C GLY A 131 7.82 12.91 1.28
N TYR A 132 8.71 12.83 0.26
CA TYR A 132 9.97 12.06 0.30
C TYR A 132 11.16 12.90 -0.17
N ASN A 133 11.47 12.90 -1.47
CA ASN A 133 12.46 13.80 -2.05
C ASN A 133 11.84 15.11 -2.53
N PHE A 134 10.51 15.23 -2.48
CA PHE A 134 9.80 16.50 -2.54
C PHE A 134 9.10 16.74 -1.21
N ASP A 135 8.97 18.01 -0.81
CA ASP A 135 8.18 18.37 0.37
C ASP A 135 6.76 17.80 0.31
N GLY A 136 6.30 17.34 1.47
CA GLY A 136 5.00 16.76 1.71
C GLY A 136 4.02 17.74 2.35
N ALA A 137 2.97 17.18 2.95
CA ALA A 137 1.84 17.95 3.47
C ALA A 137 1.82 18.08 5.00
N LEU A 138 2.87 17.70 5.71
CA LEU A 138 3.04 18.05 7.12
C LEU A 138 3.61 19.47 7.28
N GLU A 139 3.04 20.40 6.50
CA GLU A 139 3.21 21.86 6.54
C GLU A 139 1.89 22.53 6.13
N GLU A 140 1.76 23.85 6.29
CA GLU A 140 0.50 24.56 6.01
C GLU A 140 0.30 24.82 4.50
N PHE A 141 1.40 25.11 3.80
CA PHE A 141 1.46 25.53 2.41
C PHE A 141 2.65 24.86 1.73
N VAL A 142 2.39 24.06 0.69
CA VAL A 142 3.44 23.35 -0.05
C VAL A 142 3.38 23.73 -1.52
N VAL A 143 4.56 23.95 -2.12
CA VAL A 143 4.69 24.23 -3.55
C VAL A 143 4.97 22.95 -4.31
N VAL A 144 4.22 22.69 -5.38
CA VAL A 144 4.52 21.63 -6.36
C VAL A 144 4.71 22.23 -7.74
N ASP A 145 5.45 21.53 -8.60
CA ASP A 145 5.62 21.93 -10.00
C ASP A 145 4.72 21.07 -10.90
N GLU A 146 3.98 21.71 -11.81
CA GLU A 146 3.07 21.04 -12.73
C GLU A 146 3.79 19.95 -13.56
N ARG A 147 5.07 20.15 -13.89
CA ARG A 147 5.89 19.19 -14.63
C ARG A 147 6.21 17.92 -13.85
N CYS A 148 6.00 17.91 -12.53
CA CYS A 148 6.16 16.73 -11.68
C CYS A 148 4.83 16.04 -11.39
N VAL A 149 3.73 16.79 -11.33
CA VAL A 149 2.41 16.28 -10.95
C VAL A 149 1.51 15.99 -12.16
N VAL A 150 2.00 16.22 -13.37
CA VAL A 150 1.38 15.78 -14.63
C VAL A 150 2.45 15.04 -15.44
N SER A 151 2.23 13.76 -15.70
CA SER A 151 3.18 12.98 -16.49
C SER A 151 3.21 13.42 -17.97
N PRO A 152 4.25 13.04 -18.73
CA PRO A 152 4.35 13.37 -20.16
C PRO A 152 3.18 12.88 -21.03
N ASP A 153 2.45 11.84 -20.60
CA ASP A 153 1.25 11.33 -21.26
C ASP A 153 -0.06 11.97 -20.76
N GLY A 154 0.03 12.92 -19.83
CA GLY A 154 -1.09 13.74 -19.34
C GLY A 154 -1.82 13.16 -18.14
N GLU A 155 -1.30 12.13 -17.46
CA GLU A 155 -1.88 11.65 -16.21
C GLU A 155 -1.60 12.64 -15.07
N GLU A 156 -2.68 13.15 -14.48
CA GLU A 156 -2.65 14.03 -13.32
C GLU A 156 -2.50 13.23 -12.02
N PHE A 157 -1.46 13.54 -11.25
CA PHE A 157 -1.20 13.01 -9.90
C PHE A 157 -1.89 13.83 -8.81
N LEU A 158 -2.57 14.93 -9.17
CA LEU A 158 -3.48 15.64 -8.29
C LEU A 158 -4.90 15.39 -8.78
N ILE A 159 -5.70 14.70 -7.98
CA ILE A 159 -7.03 14.22 -8.33
C ILE A 159 -8.05 15.23 -7.82
N HIS A 160 -8.90 15.77 -8.70
CA HIS A 160 -9.98 16.68 -8.30
C HIS A 160 -10.99 15.99 -7.36
N VAL A 161 -11.33 16.69 -6.29
CA VAL A 161 -12.26 16.24 -5.25
C VAL A 161 -13.38 17.24 -5.09
N SER A 162 -14.60 16.75 -4.90
CA SER A 162 -15.75 17.61 -4.58
C SER A 162 -15.65 18.21 -3.17
N GLU A 163 -16.45 19.24 -2.87
CA GLU A 163 -16.49 19.86 -1.54
C GLU A 163 -17.24 19.01 -0.49
N GLY A 164 -17.96 17.97 -0.93
CA GLY A 164 -18.84 17.17 -0.07
C GLY A 164 -18.09 16.40 1.04
N PRO A 165 -17.11 15.55 0.69
CA PRO A 165 -16.38 14.78 1.69
C PRO A 165 -15.51 15.65 2.62
N SER A 166 -15.38 15.25 3.88
CA SER A 166 -14.43 15.86 4.84
C SER A 166 -12.98 15.69 4.38
N ALA A 167 -12.08 16.59 4.78
CA ALA A 167 -10.65 16.46 4.54
C ALA A 167 -10.12 15.15 5.14
N ALA A 168 -10.58 14.76 6.33
CA ALA A 168 -10.24 13.46 6.91
C ALA A 168 -10.65 12.28 6.01
N ALA A 169 -11.86 12.29 5.44
CA ALA A 169 -12.30 11.22 4.54
C ALA A 169 -11.45 11.15 3.27
N VAL A 170 -11.08 12.30 2.71
CA VAL A 170 -10.27 12.39 1.49
C VAL A 170 -8.82 12.01 1.74
N GLY A 171 -8.19 12.54 2.79
CA GLY A 171 -6.79 12.21 3.14
C GLY A 171 -6.61 10.71 3.42
N LEU A 172 -7.64 10.03 3.91
CA LEU A 172 -7.63 8.58 4.10
C LEU A 172 -7.89 7.77 2.82
N ILE A 173 -8.00 8.38 1.64
CA ILE A 173 -8.19 7.64 0.38
C ILE A 173 -6.97 6.80 0.02
N GLU A 174 -5.75 7.32 0.18
CA GLU A 174 -4.51 6.62 -0.21
C GLU A 174 -4.41 5.20 0.41
N PRO A 175 -4.56 5.00 1.74
CA PRO A 175 -4.45 3.66 2.29
C PRO A 175 -5.55 2.73 1.78
N TRP A 176 -6.77 3.23 1.57
CA TRP A 176 -7.84 2.45 0.94
C TRP A 176 -7.56 2.12 -0.53
N ALA A 177 -6.89 3.02 -1.26
CA ALA A 177 -6.48 2.77 -2.63
C ALA A 177 -5.43 1.65 -2.68
N THR A 178 -4.52 1.57 -1.71
CA THR A 178 -3.59 0.43 -1.59
C THR A 178 -4.33 -0.88 -1.31
N VAL A 179 -5.40 -0.84 -0.50
CA VAL A 179 -6.28 -1.99 -0.29
C VAL A 179 -6.90 -2.41 -1.61
N GLU A 180 -7.58 -1.52 -2.34
CA GLU A 180 -8.21 -1.85 -3.63
C GLU A 180 -7.21 -2.36 -4.67
N GLY A 181 -6.04 -1.70 -4.79
CA GLY A 181 -4.97 -2.11 -5.70
C GLY A 181 -4.48 -3.53 -5.43
N SER A 182 -4.50 -3.97 -4.17
CA SER A 182 -4.10 -5.34 -3.81
C SER A 182 -5.03 -6.43 -4.34
N TYR A 183 -6.28 -6.10 -4.65
CA TYR A 183 -7.24 -7.03 -5.25
C TYR A 183 -7.34 -6.86 -6.77
N ALA A 184 -7.15 -5.63 -7.26
CA ALA A 184 -7.30 -5.30 -8.68
C ALA A 184 -6.06 -5.62 -9.53
N TRP A 185 -4.91 -5.93 -8.91
CA TRP A 185 -3.66 -6.18 -9.62
C TRP A 185 -3.80 -7.29 -10.67
N ALA A 186 -3.44 -6.97 -11.91
CA ALA A 186 -3.49 -7.92 -13.02
C ALA A 186 -2.31 -8.88 -12.95
N GLU A 187 -2.60 -10.17 -13.01
CA GLU A 187 -1.62 -11.24 -12.90
C GLU A 187 -1.33 -11.88 -14.27
N ARG A 188 -0.07 -12.26 -14.48
CA ARG A 188 0.41 -12.87 -15.73
C ARG A 188 0.40 -14.39 -15.60
N ASN A 189 -0.33 -15.06 -16.48
CA ASN A 189 -0.50 -16.52 -16.49
C ASN A 189 0.22 -17.22 -17.67
N HIS A 190 1.29 -16.63 -18.18
CA HIS A 190 2.11 -17.15 -19.28
C HIS A 190 3.54 -16.62 -19.14
N VAL A 191 4.52 -17.18 -19.86
CA VAL A 191 5.89 -16.63 -19.88
C VAL A 191 5.95 -15.22 -20.48
N ALA A 192 6.86 -14.37 -20.03
CA ALA A 192 6.97 -12.99 -20.44
C ALA A 192 7.41 -12.88 -21.92
N ASP A 193 6.57 -12.23 -22.72
CA ASP A 193 6.92 -11.89 -24.11
C ASP A 193 8.12 -10.93 -24.13
N GLY A 194 9.16 -11.31 -24.87
CA GLY A 194 10.42 -10.56 -24.91
C GLY A 194 11.28 -10.66 -23.64
N GLY A 195 10.86 -11.43 -22.63
CA GLY A 195 11.57 -11.60 -21.38
C GLY A 195 12.73 -12.61 -21.44
N ARG A 196 13.40 -12.80 -20.31
CA ARG A 196 14.45 -13.81 -20.09
C ARG A 196 13.87 -14.98 -19.31
N LEU A 197 13.90 -16.17 -19.91
CA LEU A 197 13.45 -17.42 -19.30
C LEU A 197 14.65 -18.28 -18.87
N LEU A 198 14.70 -18.65 -17.58
CA LEU A 198 15.60 -19.67 -17.07
C LEU A 198 14.88 -21.02 -17.01
N VAL A 199 15.50 -22.05 -17.60
CA VAL A 199 15.06 -23.44 -17.49
C VAL A 199 16.09 -24.22 -16.69
N VAL A 200 15.67 -24.77 -15.56
CA VAL A 200 16.51 -25.58 -14.68
C VAL A 200 16.05 -27.04 -14.76
N GLY A 201 16.98 -27.95 -15.06
CA GLY A 201 16.72 -29.38 -15.13
C GLY A 201 16.32 -29.88 -16.53
N GLU A 202 15.91 -31.15 -16.59
CA GLU A 202 15.60 -31.85 -17.83
C GLU A 202 14.08 -31.89 -18.08
N GLY A 203 13.59 -30.94 -18.88
CA GLY A 203 12.19 -30.89 -19.32
C GLY A 203 11.99 -30.12 -20.61
N ASP A 204 10.79 -30.26 -21.19
CA ASP A 204 10.37 -29.62 -22.44
C ASP A 204 9.58 -28.33 -22.16
N ILE A 205 9.84 -27.29 -22.95
CA ILE A 205 9.17 -25.98 -22.90
C ILE A 205 8.66 -25.52 -24.27
N ASP A 206 8.74 -26.35 -25.31
CA ASP A 206 8.36 -25.97 -26.68
C ASP A 206 6.89 -25.53 -26.74
N ALA A 207 6.01 -26.28 -26.07
CA ALA A 207 4.59 -25.93 -26.01
C ALA A 207 4.32 -24.68 -25.15
N LEU A 208 5.11 -24.44 -24.10
CA LEU A 208 4.97 -23.26 -23.24
C LEU A 208 5.31 -21.96 -23.99
N THR A 209 6.31 -22.03 -24.88
CA THR A 209 6.85 -20.87 -25.60
C THR A 209 6.31 -20.71 -27.02
N ALA A 210 5.32 -21.53 -27.40
CA ALA A 210 4.74 -21.50 -28.74
C ALA A 210 3.97 -20.20 -29.04
N GLU A 211 3.18 -19.74 -28.07
CA GLU A 211 2.35 -18.53 -28.17
C GLU A 211 3.08 -17.30 -27.61
N HIS A 212 3.69 -17.43 -26.43
CA HIS A 212 4.42 -16.37 -25.75
C HIS A 212 5.92 -16.59 -25.83
N LYS A 213 6.66 -15.61 -26.36
CA LYS A 213 8.04 -15.81 -26.82
C LYS A 213 9.02 -15.03 -25.97
N PRO A 214 9.76 -15.69 -25.05
CA PRO A 214 10.89 -15.04 -24.41
C PRO A 214 11.94 -14.64 -25.46
N ALA A 215 12.62 -13.51 -25.24
CA ALA A 215 13.72 -13.09 -26.10
C ALA A 215 14.98 -13.94 -25.88
N GLU A 216 15.15 -14.47 -24.67
CA GLU A 216 16.29 -15.30 -24.28
C GLU A 216 15.82 -16.51 -23.47
N VAL A 217 16.35 -17.68 -23.79
CA VAL A 217 16.18 -18.90 -23.00
C VAL A 217 17.54 -19.40 -22.55
N VAL A 218 17.75 -19.47 -21.24
CA VAL A 218 18.97 -20.02 -20.63
C VAL A 218 18.61 -21.36 -20.00
N ARG A 219 19.32 -22.43 -20.37
CA ARG A 219 19.08 -23.77 -19.80
C ARG A 219 20.29 -24.27 -19.03
N VAL A 220 20.06 -24.75 -17.81
CA VAL A 220 21.09 -25.31 -16.94
C VAL A 220 20.62 -26.59 -16.26
N ALA A 221 21.56 -27.46 -15.90
CA ALA A 221 21.29 -28.56 -14.98
C ALA A 221 21.07 -28.02 -13.56
N ALA A 222 20.33 -28.76 -12.72
CA ALA A 222 20.00 -28.33 -11.35
C ALA A 222 21.24 -28.16 -10.46
N ASP A 223 22.30 -28.92 -10.69
CA ASP A 223 23.58 -28.81 -9.97
C ASP A 223 24.47 -27.64 -10.45
N ALA A 224 24.10 -26.99 -11.56
CA ALA A 224 24.85 -25.88 -12.16
C ALA A 224 24.22 -24.49 -11.90
N ILE A 225 23.15 -24.40 -11.11
CA ILE A 225 22.41 -23.15 -10.83
C ILE A 225 23.32 -22.07 -10.23
N GLU A 226 24.28 -22.45 -9.38
CA GLU A 226 25.18 -21.49 -8.72
C GLU A 226 26.04 -20.66 -9.70
N GLY A 227 26.24 -21.16 -10.94
CA GLY A 227 26.96 -20.44 -11.98
C GLY A 227 26.11 -19.46 -12.79
N VAL A 228 24.80 -19.41 -12.56
CA VAL A 228 23.88 -18.55 -13.32
C VAL A 228 23.94 -17.12 -12.78
N LEU A 229 24.01 -16.15 -13.70
CA LEU A 229 24.11 -14.73 -13.37
C LEU A 229 22.93 -13.94 -13.94
N GLY A 230 22.52 -12.91 -13.21
CA GLY A 230 21.46 -11.98 -13.59
C GLY A 230 20.08 -12.42 -13.12
N GLU A 231 19.07 -11.66 -13.55
CA GLU A 231 17.67 -11.85 -13.20
C GLU A 231 16.85 -12.35 -14.39
N PHE A 232 15.78 -13.08 -14.11
CA PHE A 232 14.90 -13.68 -15.09
C PHE A 232 13.44 -13.32 -14.84
N ASP A 233 12.71 -13.03 -15.91
CA ASP A 233 11.27 -12.76 -15.87
C ASP A 233 10.48 -14.05 -15.61
N ASP A 234 11.05 -15.20 -15.98
CA ASP A 234 10.49 -16.51 -15.71
C ASP A 234 11.57 -17.53 -15.33
N VAL A 235 11.24 -18.39 -14.37
CA VAL A 235 12.07 -19.54 -13.99
C VAL A 235 11.20 -20.80 -14.06
N VAL A 236 11.48 -21.69 -14.99
CA VAL A 236 10.86 -23.03 -15.04
C VAL A 236 11.83 -24.03 -14.43
N PHE A 237 11.44 -24.63 -13.31
CA PHE A 237 12.27 -25.58 -12.56
C PHE A 237 11.68 -26.99 -12.67
N PHE A 238 12.39 -27.90 -13.32
CA PHE A 238 12.03 -29.32 -13.40
C PHE A 238 12.72 -30.11 -12.29
N GLY A 239 11.92 -30.71 -11.39
CA GLY A 239 12.36 -31.54 -10.28
C GLY A 239 11.82 -31.07 -8.92
N ALA A 240 12.22 -31.78 -7.85
CA ALA A 240 11.72 -31.54 -6.49
C ALA A 240 12.80 -31.28 -5.42
N ASP A 241 14.05 -31.01 -5.83
CA ASP A 241 15.13 -30.71 -4.88
C ASP A 241 14.94 -29.33 -4.22
N ALA A 242 14.71 -29.32 -2.91
CA ALA A 242 14.38 -28.11 -2.16
C ALA A 242 15.52 -27.07 -2.18
N ASP A 243 16.77 -27.51 -2.06
CA ASP A 243 17.93 -26.60 -2.02
C ASP A 243 18.13 -25.91 -3.38
N ALA A 244 17.95 -26.66 -4.47
CA ALA A 244 18.03 -26.13 -5.83
C ALA A 244 16.85 -25.19 -6.16
N ILE A 245 15.64 -25.48 -5.67
CA ILE A 245 14.48 -24.58 -5.79
C ILE A 245 14.77 -23.23 -5.11
N GLU A 246 15.27 -23.25 -3.87
CA GLU A 246 15.61 -22.03 -3.13
C GLU A 246 16.66 -21.19 -3.87
N LYS A 247 17.69 -21.83 -4.43
CA LYS A 247 18.71 -21.14 -5.24
C LYS A 247 18.13 -20.54 -6.52
N ALA A 248 17.27 -21.28 -7.22
CA ALA A 248 16.62 -20.81 -8.44
C ALA A 248 15.67 -19.63 -8.15
N ALA A 249 14.99 -19.62 -7.01
CA ALA A 249 14.09 -18.54 -6.61
C ALA A 249 14.82 -17.18 -6.42
N LEU A 250 16.12 -17.20 -6.08
CA LEU A 250 16.93 -15.97 -5.98
C LEU A 250 17.17 -15.30 -7.33
N LEU A 251 17.03 -16.03 -8.44
CA LEU A 251 17.27 -15.54 -9.81
C LEU A 251 16.01 -14.90 -10.44
N ILE A 252 14.86 -14.98 -9.77
CA ILE A 252 13.64 -14.31 -10.22
C ILE A 252 13.88 -12.80 -10.18
N GLY A 253 13.57 -12.07 -11.25
CA GLY A 253 13.61 -10.61 -11.31
C GLY A 253 12.36 -9.94 -10.76
N THR A 254 12.32 -8.61 -10.76
CA THR A 254 11.09 -7.86 -10.47
C THR A 254 9.97 -8.25 -11.45
N ARG A 255 8.79 -8.59 -10.92
CA ARG A 255 7.59 -9.13 -11.60
C ARG A 255 7.81 -10.50 -12.24
N GLY A 256 8.86 -11.21 -11.83
CA GLY A 256 9.18 -12.53 -12.32
C GLY A 256 8.31 -13.63 -11.70
N THR A 257 8.12 -14.72 -12.45
CA THR A 257 7.35 -15.89 -12.01
C THR A 257 8.22 -17.14 -12.01
N MET A 258 8.15 -17.94 -10.94
CA MET A 258 8.74 -19.27 -10.91
C MET A 258 7.67 -20.34 -11.04
N CYS A 259 7.81 -21.23 -12.02
CA CYS A 259 6.99 -22.40 -12.23
C CYS A 259 7.78 -23.68 -11.89
N VAL A 260 7.35 -24.42 -10.88
CA VAL A 260 7.97 -25.69 -10.46
C VAL A 260 7.21 -26.87 -11.06
N VAL A 261 7.91 -27.70 -11.82
CA VAL A 261 7.37 -28.88 -12.51
C VAL A 261 7.89 -30.13 -11.80
N LEU A 262 7.04 -30.75 -10.98
CA LEU A 262 7.47 -31.84 -10.10
C LEU A 262 7.62 -33.18 -10.82
N GLY A 263 6.93 -33.41 -11.95
CA GLY A 263 7.03 -34.67 -12.70
C GLY A 263 6.63 -35.91 -11.89
N GLY A 264 5.76 -35.76 -10.89
CA GLY A 264 5.37 -36.82 -9.94
C GLY A 264 6.29 -36.99 -8.72
N GLU A 265 7.39 -36.23 -8.64
CA GLU A 265 8.24 -36.17 -7.45
C GLU A 265 7.60 -35.34 -6.33
N LYS A 266 8.21 -35.36 -5.13
CA LYS A 266 7.75 -34.59 -3.97
C LYS A 266 8.88 -33.80 -3.35
N ILE A 267 8.61 -32.53 -3.04
CA ILE A 267 9.53 -31.68 -2.29
C ILE A 267 9.61 -32.23 -0.87
N SER A 268 10.83 -32.49 -0.40
CA SER A 268 11.07 -33.23 0.84
C SER A 268 10.81 -32.43 2.12
N ARG A 269 10.77 -31.09 2.02
CA ARG A 269 10.63 -30.14 3.14
C ARG A 269 9.97 -28.84 2.68
N LYS A 270 9.59 -27.99 3.65
CA LYS A 270 9.28 -26.57 3.37
C LYS A 270 10.51 -25.88 2.77
N VAL A 271 10.28 -24.93 1.88
CA VAL A 271 11.31 -24.14 1.19
C VAL A 271 11.35 -22.72 1.72
N SER A 272 12.56 -22.18 1.90
CA SER A 272 12.80 -20.82 2.37
C SER A 272 12.79 -19.86 1.19
N LEU A 273 11.76 -19.03 1.10
CA LEU A 273 11.56 -18.07 0.01
C LEU A 273 11.53 -16.65 0.56
N ASP A 274 11.99 -15.69 -0.25
CA ASP A 274 11.95 -14.27 0.12
C ASP A 274 10.52 -13.72 0.00
N ILE A 275 9.86 -13.58 1.15
CA ILE A 275 8.49 -13.08 1.26
C ILE A 275 8.41 -11.61 0.91
N GLY A 276 9.45 -10.84 1.26
CA GLY A 276 9.46 -9.42 0.97
C GLY A 276 9.45 -9.14 -0.52
N ARG A 277 10.07 -10.01 -1.33
CA ARG A 277 10.04 -9.92 -2.80
C ARG A 277 8.68 -10.26 -3.40
N VAL A 278 7.86 -11.10 -2.76
CA VAL A 278 6.47 -11.31 -3.19
C VAL A 278 5.68 -10.00 -3.12
N HIS A 279 5.97 -9.16 -2.11
CA HIS A 279 5.29 -7.89 -1.86
C HIS A 279 5.87 -6.70 -2.65
N TYR A 280 7.19 -6.53 -2.65
CA TYR A 280 7.85 -5.34 -3.23
C TYR A 280 8.37 -5.55 -4.65
N ASP A 281 8.78 -6.78 -4.98
CA ASP A 281 9.24 -7.13 -6.33
C ASP A 281 8.15 -7.80 -7.14
N PHE A 282 6.97 -8.07 -6.56
CA PHE A 282 5.86 -8.75 -7.23
C PHE A 282 6.26 -10.13 -7.79
N THR A 283 7.13 -10.85 -7.10
CA THR A 283 7.47 -12.23 -7.51
C THR A 283 6.29 -13.16 -7.29
N ARG A 284 6.15 -14.17 -8.16
CA ARG A 284 5.07 -15.16 -8.11
C ARG A 284 5.62 -16.58 -8.15
N PHE A 285 4.89 -17.50 -7.55
CA PHE A 285 5.20 -18.92 -7.53
C PHE A 285 4.01 -19.72 -8.01
N CYS A 286 4.24 -20.61 -8.96
CA CYS A 286 3.26 -21.57 -9.46
C CYS A 286 3.93 -22.91 -9.75
N GLY A 287 3.17 -23.89 -10.26
CA GLY A 287 3.74 -25.20 -10.57
C GLY A 287 2.70 -26.27 -10.85
N THR A 288 3.19 -27.45 -11.20
CA THR A 288 2.37 -28.64 -11.45
C THR A 288 2.97 -29.88 -10.80
N THR A 289 2.11 -30.81 -10.40
CA THR A 289 2.50 -32.18 -10.02
C THR A 289 2.80 -33.04 -11.26
N GLY A 290 2.36 -32.61 -12.44
CA GLY A 290 2.61 -33.23 -13.74
C GLY A 290 3.97 -32.86 -14.33
N SER A 291 4.09 -33.01 -15.65
CA SER A 291 5.33 -32.77 -16.41
C SER A 291 5.26 -31.57 -17.36
N ASP A 292 4.09 -30.93 -17.48
CA ASP A 292 3.86 -29.83 -18.40
C ASP A 292 3.81 -28.49 -17.65
N PRO A 293 4.80 -27.60 -17.81
CA PRO A 293 4.82 -26.31 -17.12
C PRO A 293 3.60 -25.44 -17.40
N ARG A 294 2.92 -25.62 -18.55
CA ARG A 294 1.69 -24.86 -18.86
C ARG A 294 0.59 -25.09 -17.83
N GLU A 295 0.53 -26.28 -17.25
CA GLU A 295 -0.42 -26.60 -16.19
C GLU A 295 -0.20 -25.73 -14.95
N GLY A 296 1.07 -25.37 -14.66
CA GLY A 296 1.41 -24.51 -13.54
C GLY A 296 1.02 -23.05 -13.75
N TYR A 297 1.23 -22.54 -14.96
CA TYR A 297 0.80 -21.18 -15.30
C TYR A 297 -0.74 -21.07 -15.43
N ALA A 298 -1.42 -22.12 -15.88
CA ALA A 298 -2.85 -22.07 -16.22
C ALA A 298 -3.80 -21.78 -15.05
N TRP A 299 -3.38 -22.03 -13.80
CA TRP A 299 -4.21 -21.76 -12.62
C TRP A 299 -3.92 -20.42 -11.95
N ILE A 300 -2.94 -19.65 -12.45
CA ILE A 300 -2.73 -18.26 -12.00
C ILE A 300 -4.02 -17.48 -12.30
N PRO A 301 -4.68 -16.88 -11.29
CA PRO A 301 -5.91 -16.13 -11.50
C PRO A 301 -5.62 -14.85 -12.30
N ALA A 302 -6.65 -14.22 -12.87
CA ALA A 302 -6.47 -12.97 -13.60
C ALA A 302 -6.08 -11.79 -12.69
N ASN A 303 -6.46 -11.85 -11.42
CA ASN A 303 -6.14 -10.89 -10.37
C ASN A 303 -6.28 -11.52 -8.97
N GLY A 304 -6.05 -10.73 -7.93
CA GLY A 304 -6.19 -11.14 -6.54
C GLY A 304 -7.57 -10.89 -5.93
N ASP A 305 -8.63 -10.69 -6.71
CA ASP A 305 -9.93 -10.28 -6.16
C ASP A 305 -10.70 -11.43 -5.48
N LEU A 306 -11.70 -11.06 -4.67
CA LEU A 306 -12.63 -11.99 -4.03
C LEU A 306 -13.54 -12.64 -5.08
N ARG A 307 -13.84 -13.92 -4.89
CA ARG A 307 -14.65 -14.73 -5.81
C ARG A 307 -15.95 -15.16 -5.14
N GLU A 308 -16.92 -15.52 -5.98
CA GLU A 308 -18.19 -16.05 -5.51
C GLU A 308 -17.98 -17.25 -4.56
N ASN A 309 -18.69 -17.23 -3.43
CA ASN A 309 -18.59 -18.21 -2.35
C ASN A 309 -17.25 -18.28 -1.61
N ASP A 310 -16.37 -17.27 -1.73
CA ASP A 310 -15.12 -17.29 -0.98
C ASP A 310 -15.37 -17.26 0.55
N ARG A 311 -14.71 -18.20 1.24
CA ARG A 311 -14.61 -18.21 2.70
C ARG A 311 -13.31 -17.52 3.08
N CYS A 312 -13.42 -16.29 3.56
CA CYS A 312 -12.33 -15.37 3.78
C CYS A 312 -11.84 -15.40 5.24
N VAL A 313 -10.52 -15.37 5.46
CA VAL A 313 -9.91 -15.12 6.77
C VAL A 313 -8.89 -14.00 6.72
N PHE A 314 -9.08 -12.95 7.54
CA PHE A 314 -8.20 -11.80 7.60
C PHE A 314 -7.41 -11.83 8.90
N VAL A 315 -6.12 -12.15 8.80
CA VAL A 315 -5.19 -12.28 9.92
C VAL A 315 -4.66 -10.90 10.28
N GLY A 316 -4.99 -10.40 11.48
CA GLY A 316 -4.70 -9.03 11.90
C GLY A 316 -5.79 -8.04 11.48
N ALA A 317 -7.04 -8.50 11.38
CA ALA A 317 -8.20 -7.73 10.93
C ALA A 317 -8.52 -6.52 11.81
N ALA A 318 -8.12 -6.51 13.08
CA ALA A 318 -8.42 -5.39 13.98
C ALA A 318 -7.36 -4.27 13.95
N GLY A 319 -6.40 -4.32 13.02
CA GLY A 319 -5.50 -3.20 12.71
C GLY A 319 -6.11 -2.22 11.70
N PRO A 320 -5.48 -1.05 11.47
CA PRO A 320 -6.02 -0.05 10.53
C PRO A 320 -6.28 -0.64 9.13
N MET A 321 -5.27 -1.29 8.54
CA MET A 321 -5.42 -1.97 7.24
C MET A 321 -6.43 -3.13 7.33
N GLY A 322 -6.43 -3.87 8.44
CA GLY A 322 -7.36 -4.97 8.64
C GLY A 322 -8.82 -4.54 8.60
N VAL A 323 -9.17 -3.45 9.28
CA VAL A 323 -10.52 -2.88 9.28
C VAL A 323 -10.93 -2.51 7.87
N MET A 324 -10.02 -1.89 7.09
CA MET A 324 -10.27 -1.54 5.69
C MET A 324 -10.49 -2.77 4.80
N HIS A 325 -9.64 -3.80 4.92
CA HIS A 325 -9.82 -5.06 4.18
C HIS A 325 -11.14 -5.74 4.55
N THR A 326 -11.47 -5.86 5.85
CA THR A 326 -12.74 -6.45 6.32
C THR A 326 -13.94 -5.68 5.79
N MET A 327 -13.92 -4.34 5.87
CA MET A 327 -14.99 -3.49 5.34
C MET A 327 -15.11 -3.63 3.81
N ARG A 328 -13.99 -3.64 3.07
CA ARG A 328 -13.96 -3.85 1.62
C ARG A 328 -14.62 -5.18 1.25
N ALA A 329 -14.33 -6.25 1.97
CA ALA A 329 -14.92 -7.56 1.70
C ALA A 329 -16.44 -7.56 1.88
N VAL A 330 -16.94 -7.01 2.99
CA VAL A 330 -18.39 -6.97 3.26
C VAL A 330 -19.16 -5.97 2.40
N THR A 331 -18.45 -5.05 1.72
CA THR A 331 -19.03 -4.08 0.75
C THR A 331 -18.76 -4.43 -0.71
N SER A 332 -18.05 -5.54 -0.98
CA SER A 332 -17.62 -5.92 -2.33
C SER A 332 -18.77 -6.21 -3.29
N GLY A 333 -19.93 -6.65 -2.78
CA GLY A 333 -21.05 -7.12 -3.58
C GLY A 333 -20.85 -8.51 -4.19
N VAL A 334 -19.74 -9.19 -3.88
CA VAL A 334 -19.48 -10.55 -4.34
C VAL A 334 -20.43 -11.53 -3.63
N PRO A 335 -21.18 -12.37 -4.37
CA PRO A 335 -22.19 -13.24 -3.79
C PRO A 335 -21.58 -14.40 -2.99
N GLY A 336 -22.27 -14.79 -1.91
CA GLY A 336 -21.94 -15.98 -1.13
C GLY A 336 -20.70 -15.87 -0.23
N LEU A 337 -20.10 -14.68 -0.09
CA LEU A 337 -18.94 -14.49 0.79
C LEU A 337 -19.25 -14.81 2.25
N SER A 338 -18.25 -15.30 2.96
CA SER A 338 -18.20 -15.32 4.43
C SER A 338 -16.85 -14.80 4.91
N VAL A 339 -16.83 -14.04 6.01
CA VAL A 339 -15.64 -13.32 6.48
C VAL A 339 -15.35 -13.69 7.93
N VAL A 340 -14.10 -14.05 8.21
CA VAL A 340 -13.57 -14.22 9.57
C VAL A 340 -12.46 -13.19 9.80
N GLY A 341 -12.71 -12.25 10.71
CA GLY A 341 -11.69 -11.30 11.17
C GLY A 341 -10.95 -11.82 12.39
N THR A 342 -9.61 -11.76 12.40
CA THR A 342 -8.84 -12.30 13.52
C THR A 342 -7.86 -11.28 14.09
N ASP A 343 -7.62 -11.37 15.40
CA ASP A 343 -6.61 -10.62 16.13
C ASP A 343 -6.21 -11.41 17.40
N LEU A 344 -5.36 -10.83 18.23
CA LEU A 344 -4.98 -11.37 19.54
C LEU A 344 -5.72 -10.68 20.69
N SER A 345 -6.32 -9.51 20.45
CA SER A 345 -7.03 -8.71 21.45
C SER A 345 -8.54 -8.76 21.27
N ASP A 346 -9.26 -9.19 22.31
CA ASP A 346 -10.72 -9.18 22.34
C ASP A 346 -11.29 -7.75 22.23
N GLU A 347 -10.61 -6.77 22.82
CA GLU A 347 -11.02 -5.36 22.75
C GLU A 347 -10.97 -4.85 21.31
N ARG A 348 -9.87 -5.14 20.59
CA ARG A 348 -9.72 -4.73 19.19
C ARG A 348 -10.73 -5.45 18.29
N LEU A 349 -10.99 -6.74 18.54
CA LEU A 349 -12.03 -7.50 17.83
C LEU A 349 -13.44 -6.97 18.08
N ALA A 350 -13.75 -6.57 19.33
CA ALA A 350 -15.02 -5.94 19.65
C ALA A 350 -15.19 -4.61 18.90
N ASN A 351 -14.12 -3.82 18.78
CA ASN A 351 -14.14 -2.60 17.97
C ASN A 351 -14.35 -2.91 16.48
N LEU A 352 -13.65 -3.91 15.93
CA LEU A 352 -13.85 -4.36 14.54
C LEU A 352 -15.32 -4.75 14.29
N MET A 353 -15.93 -5.53 15.18
CA MET A 353 -17.34 -5.93 15.06
C MET A 353 -18.28 -4.74 15.17
N LYS A 354 -18.00 -3.79 16.07
CA LYS A 354 -18.79 -2.55 16.19
C LYS A 354 -18.77 -1.74 14.88
N VAL A 355 -17.62 -1.65 14.23
CA VAL A 355 -17.42 -0.85 13.01
C VAL A 355 -17.94 -1.56 11.75
N VAL A 356 -17.65 -2.84 11.57
CA VAL A 356 -17.92 -3.58 10.33
C VAL A 356 -19.22 -4.37 10.37
N GLY A 357 -19.63 -4.86 11.56
CA GLY A 357 -20.80 -5.71 11.77
C GLY A 357 -22.10 -5.14 11.19
N PRO A 358 -22.46 -3.86 11.42
CA PRO A 358 -23.66 -3.27 10.85
C PRO A 358 -23.72 -3.31 9.32
N THR A 359 -22.58 -3.08 8.65
CA THR A 359 -22.48 -3.14 7.20
C THR A 359 -22.54 -4.58 6.69
N ALA A 360 -21.90 -5.52 7.39
CA ALA A 360 -21.95 -6.93 7.09
C ALA A 360 -23.38 -7.48 7.14
N GLU A 361 -24.13 -7.14 8.20
CA GLU A 361 -25.55 -7.51 8.34
C GLU A 361 -26.40 -6.88 7.24
N LYS A 362 -26.24 -5.58 6.98
CA LYS A 362 -26.96 -4.86 5.91
C LYS A 362 -26.75 -5.51 4.54
N ASN A 363 -25.54 -5.98 4.26
CA ASN A 363 -25.18 -6.57 2.97
C ASN A 363 -25.35 -8.11 2.94
N GLY A 364 -25.79 -8.72 4.02
CA GLY A 364 -26.01 -10.17 4.10
C GLY A 364 -24.72 -11.01 4.03
N VAL A 365 -23.59 -10.46 4.48
CA VAL A 365 -22.30 -11.16 4.52
C VAL A 365 -22.06 -11.67 5.95
N PRO A 366 -22.03 -12.99 6.19
CA PRO A 366 -21.67 -13.54 7.50
C PRO A 366 -20.28 -13.05 7.93
N LEU A 367 -20.21 -12.45 9.12
CA LEU A 367 -18.98 -11.97 9.74
C LEU A 367 -18.80 -12.61 11.11
N ASP A 368 -17.72 -13.37 11.27
CA ASP A 368 -17.25 -13.88 12.55
C ASP A 368 -15.95 -13.19 12.98
N ILE A 369 -15.71 -13.15 14.29
CA ILE A 369 -14.47 -12.67 14.89
C ILE A 369 -13.81 -13.78 15.70
N VAL A 370 -12.50 -13.94 15.58
CA VAL A 370 -11.75 -14.99 16.28
C VAL A 370 -10.52 -14.42 16.95
N ASN A 371 -10.42 -14.63 18.27
CA ASN A 371 -9.19 -14.40 19.00
C ASN A 371 -8.26 -15.61 18.83
N THR A 372 -7.18 -15.41 18.07
CA THR A 372 -6.23 -16.47 17.71
C THR A 372 -5.24 -16.83 18.83
N SER A 373 -5.23 -16.07 19.93
CA SER A 373 -4.46 -16.43 21.13
C SER A 373 -5.10 -17.58 21.92
N SER A 374 -6.42 -17.79 21.76
CA SER A 374 -7.20 -18.79 22.49
C SER A 374 -7.88 -19.81 21.60
N THR A 375 -8.20 -19.44 20.36
CA THR A 375 -8.88 -20.31 19.38
C THR A 375 -8.04 -20.41 18.11
N PRO A 376 -7.44 -21.57 17.80
CA PRO A 376 -6.70 -21.75 16.55
C PRO A 376 -7.63 -21.68 15.35
N LEU A 377 -7.11 -21.20 14.22
CA LEU A 377 -7.83 -21.23 12.96
C LEU A 377 -7.80 -22.65 12.37
N GLU A 378 -8.89 -22.99 11.69
CA GLU A 378 -9.04 -24.30 11.03
C GLU A 378 -8.77 -24.20 9.53
N TYR A 379 -8.35 -25.32 8.94
CA TYR A 379 -8.26 -25.44 7.49
C TYR A 379 -9.63 -25.25 6.81
N GLY A 380 -9.61 -24.75 5.58
CA GLY A 380 -10.80 -24.74 4.70
C GLY A 380 -11.25 -23.35 4.27
N TYR A 381 -10.38 -22.35 4.36
CA TYR A 381 -10.61 -21.03 3.76
C TYR A 381 -10.24 -21.08 2.28
N THR A 382 -10.91 -20.31 1.44
CA THR A 382 -10.56 -20.18 0.02
C THR A 382 -9.92 -18.82 -0.29
N TYR A 383 -9.90 -17.92 0.68
CA TYR A 383 -9.21 -16.64 0.60
C TYR A 383 -8.63 -16.27 1.97
N ALA A 384 -7.36 -15.87 2.00
CA ALA A 384 -6.68 -15.39 3.20
C ALA A 384 -6.01 -14.05 2.92
N THR A 385 -6.17 -13.09 3.84
CA THR A 385 -5.35 -11.87 3.86
C THR A 385 -4.48 -11.89 5.10
N CYS A 386 -3.16 -11.80 4.95
CA CYS A 386 -2.24 -11.67 6.07
C CYS A 386 -1.76 -10.22 6.19
N LEU A 387 -2.18 -9.55 7.27
CA LEU A 387 -1.92 -8.12 7.52
C LEU A 387 -0.83 -7.89 8.57
N VAL A 388 -0.26 -8.99 9.08
CA VAL A 388 0.72 -8.97 10.17
C VAL A 388 2.13 -9.11 9.58
N PRO A 389 3.06 -8.18 9.87
CA PRO A 389 4.44 -8.18 9.34
C PRO A 389 5.32 -9.27 10.00
N VAL A 390 4.84 -10.52 10.04
CA VAL A 390 5.54 -11.67 10.63
C VAL A 390 5.66 -12.74 9.55
N PRO A 391 6.87 -13.00 9.01
CA PRO A 391 7.12 -13.98 7.95
C PRO A 391 6.46 -15.34 8.20
N ALA A 392 6.60 -15.86 9.43
CA ALA A 392 6.01 -17.14 9.81
C ALA A 392 4.48 -17.18 9.70
N LEU A 393 3.78 -16.07 9.96
CA LEU A 393 2.32 -16.01 9.82
C LEU A 393 1.89 -16.02 8.35
N VAL A 394 2.65 -15.36 7.46
CA VAL A 394 2.39 -15.43 6.01
C VAL A 394 2.57 -16.87 5.52
N SER A 395 3.66 -17.53 5.92
CA SER A 395 3.90 -18.93 5.55
C SER A 395 2.84 -19.88 6.13
N GLN A 396 2.39 -19.67 7.36
CA GLN A 396 1.32 -20.47 7.99
C GLN A 396 -0.05 -20.24 7.36
N ALA A 397 -0.31 -19.06 6.77
CA ALA A 397 -1.58 -18.78 6.12
C ALA A 397 -1.84 -19.70 4.90
N VAL A 398 -0.79 -20.23 4.27
CA VAL A 398 -0.90 -21.26 3.23
C VAL A 398 -1.53 -22.55 3.76
N ASP A 399 -1.26 -22.91 5.02
CA ASP A 399 -1.75 -24.13 5.65
C ASP A 399 -3.27 -24.03 5.99
N LEU A 400 -3.85 -22.83 5.96
CA LEU A 400 -5.27 -22.57 6.17
C LEU A 400 -6.12 -22.72 4.89
N LEU A 401 -5.46 -22.66 3.72
CA LEU A 401 -6.13 -22.52 2.43
C LEU A 401 -6.46 -23.88 1.79
N ALA A 402 -7.70 -23.98 1.32
CA ALA A 402 -8.22 -25.06 0.51
C ALA A 402 -7.73 -24.97 -0.96
N GLU A 403 -8.13 -25.97 -1.75
CA GLU A 403 -7.81 -26.01 -3.19
C GLU A 403 -8.29 -24.74 -3.92
N GLY A 404 -7.43 -24.18 -4.77
CA GLY A 404 -7.67 -22.94 -5.50
C GLY A 404 -7.65 -21.69 -4.61
N GLY A 405 -7.11 -21.79 -3.39
CA GLY A 405 -7.08 -20.69 -2.43
C GLY A 405 -6.21 -19.52 -2.87
N ILE A 406 -6.55 -18.30 -2.44
CA ILE A 406 -5.73 -17.10 -2.66
C ILE A 406 -5.18 -16.61 -1.32
N LEU A 407 -3.88 -16.33 -1.25
CA LEU A 407 -3.21 -15.66 -0.13
C LEU A 407 -2.76 -14.27 -0.55
N ASN A 408 -3.45 -13.24 -0.07
CA ASN A 408 -3.00 -11.84 -0.16
C ASN A 408 -2.10 -11.49 1.04
N ALA A 409 -0.79 -11.49 0.81
CA ALA A 409 0.25 -11.15 1.79
C ALA A 409 0.45 -9.63 1.90
N PHE A 410 -0.56 -8.94 2.45
CA PHE A 410 -0.54 -7.49 2.71
C PHE A 410 0.17 -7.16 4.04
N ALA A 411 1.40 -7.64 4.21
CA ALA A 411 2.10 -7.63 5.50
C ALA A 411 3.24 -6.59 5.59
N GLY A 412 3.60 -5.89 4.51
CA GLY A 412 4.66 -4.87 4.53
C GLY A 412 6.05 -5.39 4.95
N ILE A 413 6.37 -6.63 4.59
CA ILE A 413 7.62 -7.32 4.95
C ILE A 413 8.76 -6.86 4.01
N PRO A 414 9.91 -6.37 4.52
CA PRO A 414 11.02 -5.91 3.68
C PRO A 414 11.58 -7.01 2.79
N ALA A 415 11.98 -6.66 1.55
CA ALA A 415 12.76 -7.55 0.68
C ALA A 415 14.05 -8.00 1.39
N GLY A 416 14.46 -9.25 1.15
CA GLY A 416 15.53 -9.92 1.90
C GLY A 416 15.04 -10.64 3.17
N THR A 417 13.73 -10.71 3.40
CA THR A 417 13.14 -11.41 4.55
C THR A 417 12.56 -12.75 4.11
N PHE A 418 13.12 -13.83 4.62
CA PHE A 418 12.75 -15.19 4.24
C PHE A 418 11.69 -15.79 5.18
N GLY A 419 10.87 -16.69 4.63
CA GLY A 419 10.00 -17.57 5.40
C GLY A 419 9.84 -18.93 4.74
N ASP A 420 9.48 -19.93 5.54
CA ASP A 420 9.46 -21.34 5.15
C ASP A 420 8.06 -21.75 4.66
N PHE A 421 7.89 -21.92 3.36
CA PHE A 421 6.62 -22.28 2.72
C PHE A 421 6.48 -23.77 2.44
N ASP A 422 5.24 -24.26 2.61
CA ASP A 422 4.81 -25.53 2.05
C ASP A 422 4.58 -25.41 0.53
N LEU A 423 5.66 -25.31 -0.25
CA LEU A 423 5.57 -25.19 -1.71
C LEU A 423 4.96 -26.43 -2.36
N GLN A 424 5.14 -27.61 -1.76
CA GLN A 424 4.44 -28.83 -2.18
C GLN A 424 2.92 -28.61 -2.09
N GLY A 425 2.43 -28.15 -0.94
CA GLY A 425 1.03 -27.86 -0.72
C GLY A 425 0.50 -26.72 -1.60
N ILE A 426 1.30 -25.68 -1.86
CA ILE A 426 0.98 -24.61 -2.81
C ILE A 426 0.68 -25.19 -4.19
N ILE A 427 1.54 -26.08 -4.69
CA ILE A 427 1.39 -26.68 -6.02
C ILE A 427 0.21 -27.66 -6.06
N GLU A 428 0.11 -28.57 -5.08
CA GLU A 428 -0.95 -29.58 -5.02
C GLU A 428 -2.34 -28.95 -4.88
N ARG A 429 -2.46 -27.90 -4.06
CA ARG A 429 -3.72 -27.20 -3.81
C ARG A 429 -3.92 -26.00 -4.74
N ARG A 430 -2.98 -25.67 -5.63
CA ARG A 430 -3.04 -24.50 -6.52
C ARG A 430 -3.32 -23.21 -5.74
N ILE A 431 -2.57 -22.99 -4.66
CA ILE A 431 -2.69 -21.79 -3.84
C ILE A 431 -1.95 -20.66 -4.55
N PHE A 432 -2.66 -19.58 -4.86
CA PHE A 432 -2.03 -18.39 -5.45
C PHE A 432 -1.68 -17.39 -4.36
N MET A 433 -0.38 -17.14 -4.16
CA MET A 433 0.10 -16.13 -3.22
C MET A 433 0.51 -14.87 -3.97
N LEU A 434 0.00 -13.73 -3.51
CA LEU A 434 0.35 -12.41 -4.02
C LEU A 434 0.70 -11.45 -2.89
N GLY A 435 1.45 -10.42 -3.25
CA GLY A 435 1.68 -9.24 -2.46
C GLY A 435 1.77 -8.04 -3.39
N THR A 436 1.34 -6.89 -2.92
CA THR A 436 1.32 -5.63 -3.68
C THR A 436 1.67 -4.47 -2.75
N SER A 437 2.23 -3.41 -3.32
CA SER A 437 2.58 -2.20 -2.58
C SER A 437 2.21 -0.95 -3.36
N GLY A 438 1.73 0.06 -2.65
CA GLY A 438 1.26 1.33 -3.23
C GLY A 438 -0.10 1.19 -3.91
N SER A 439 -0.47 2.24 -4.63
CA SER A 439 -1.71 2.31 -5.42
C SER A 439 -1.45 3.08 -6.72
N ASP A 440 -2.37 2.98 -7.67
CA ASP A 440 -2.42 3.82 -8.88
C ASP A 440 -3.44 4.95 -8.75
N VAL A 441 -3.34 5.97 -9.62
CA VAL A 441 -4.31 7.07 -9.69
C VAL A 441 -5.73 6.52 -9.94
N SER A 442 -5.85 5.43 -10.71
CA SER A 442 -7.13 4.73 -10.93
C SER A 442 -7.74 4.13 -9.66
N ASP A 443 -6.91 3.65 -8.73
CA ASP A 443 -7.36 3.07 -7.47
C ASP A 443 -7.90 4.18 -6.57
N MET A 444 -7.16 5.30 -6.45
CA MET A 444 -7.59 6.49 -5.73
C MET A 444 -8.92 7.03 -6.26
N ARG A 445 -9.05 7.16 -7.59
CA ARG A 445 -10.31 7.56 -8.24
C ARG A 445 -11.44 6.58 -7.96
N THR A 446 -11.15 5.29 -7.82
CA THR A 446 -12.15 4.27 -7.48
C THR A 446 -12.65 4.44 -6.05
N VAL A 447 -11.75 4.61 -5.09
CA VAL A 447 -12.11 4.87 -3.69
C VAL A 447 -12.87 6.19 -3.56
N LEU A 448 -12.42 7.26 -4.20
CA LEU A 448 -13.12 8.56 -4.21
C LEU A 448 -14.58 8.42 -4.68
N ARG A 449 -14.81 7.73 -5.81
CA ARG A 449 -16.16 7.46 -6.30
C ARG A 449 -17.01 6.67 -5.30
N LYS A 450 -16.42 5.70 -4.59
CA LYS A 450 -17.13 4.92 -3.57
C LYS A 450 -17.52 5.77 -2.36
N ILE A 451 -16.68 6.73 -1.96
CA ILE A 451 -17.01 7.71 -0.90
C ILE A 451 -18.16 8.61 -1.36
N GLU A 452 -18.05 9.20 -2.55
CA GLU A 452 -19.08 10.10 -3.09
C GLU A 452 -20.43 9.39 -3.33
N ALA A 453 -20.40 8.10 -3.62
CA ALA A 453 -21.59 7.26 -3.74
C ALA A 453 -22.13 6.74 -2.39
N GLY A 454 -21.45 7.02 -1.27
CA GLY A 454 -21.82 6.53 0.07
C GLY A 454 -21.72 5.01 0.24
N ILE A 455 -20.88 4.35 -0.57
CA ILE A 455 -20.63 2.91 -0.51
C ILE A 455 -19.66 2.57 0.63
N ILE A 456 -18.64 3.41 0.81
CA ILE A 456 -17.65 3.30 1.88
C ILE A 456 -17.50 4.64 2.58
N ASP A 457 -17.13 4.59 3.86
CA ASP A 457 -16.65 5.72 4.63
C ASP A 457 -15.22 5.40 5.07
N THR A 458 -14.25 6.20 4.61
CA THR A 458 -12.83 5.98 4.94
C THR A 458 -12.50 6.36 6.38
N THR A 459 -13.33 7.20 7.02
CA THR A 459 -13.14 7.66 8.40
C THR A 459 -13.42 6.59 9.44
N ILE A 460 -13.95 5.42 9.06
CA ILE A 460 -14.07 4.25 9.96
C ILE A 460 -12.72 3.82 10.56
N SER A 461 -11.63 4.18 9.90
CA SER A 461 -10.27 3.90 10.34
C SER A 461 -9.65 5.05 11.14
N LEU A 462 -10.32 6.20 11.27
CA LEU A 462 -9.82 7.35 12.01
C LEU A 462 -9.86 7.07 13.52
N TRP A 463 -8.70 7.09 14.15
CA TRP A 463 -8.55 6.90 15.58
C TRP A 463 -8.30 8.20 16.34
N ALA A 464 -7.49 9.10 15.78
CA ALA A 464 -7.16 10.36 16.43
C ALA A 464 -6.97 11.49 15.42
N ILE A 465 -7.10 12.72 15.93
CA ILE A 465 -6.72 13.94 15.25
C ILE A 465 -5.57 14.61 15.99
N THR A 466 -4.79 15.40 15.28
CA THR A 466 -3.74 16.21 15.87
C THR A 466 -3.44 17.44 15.02
N GLY A 467 -2.71 18.38 15.60
CA GLY A 467 -2.06 19.47 14.91
C GLY A 467 -0.54 19.28 14.88
N MET A 468 0.17 20.36 14.65
CA MET A 468 1.64 20.33 14.56
C MET A 468 2.30 19.98 15.90
N ALA A 469 1.77 20.48 17.01
CA ALA A 469 2.30 20.23 18.35
C ALA A 469 2.23 18.75 18.77
N GLY A 470 1.20 18.01 18.32
CA GLY A 470 1.02 16.60 18.68
C GLY A 470 1.68 15.60 17.73
N PHE A 471 2.38 16.05 16.68
CA PHE A 471 3.01 15.15 15.70
C PHE A 471 3.96 14.15 16.35
N GLY A 472 4.78 14.58 17.32
CA GLY A 472 5.74 13.69 17.99
C GLY A 472 5.05 12.53 18.71
N ASP A 473 3.98 12.80 19.46
CA ASP A 473 3.19 11.75 20.11
C ASP A 473 2.50 10.85 19.07
N ALA A 474 2.02 11.45 17.98
CA ALA A 474 1.32 10.74 16.92
C ALA A 474 2.23 9.76 16.14
N ILE A 475 3.42 10.19 15.71
CA ILE A 475 4.36 9.31 15.01
C ILE A 475 4.90 8.21 15.93
N ASN A 476 5.14 8.51 17.21
CA ASN A 476 5.51 7.50 18.21
C ASN A 476 4.39 6.47 18.41
N ALA A 477 3.12 6.89 18.45
CA ALA A 477 2.00 5.95 18.56
C ALA A 477 1.91 4.96 17.39
N VAL A 478 2.30 5.40 16.18
CA VAL A 478 2.41 4.52 15.00
C VAL A 478 3.60 3.57 15.13
N MET A 479 4.78 4.06 15.52
CA MET A 479 5.99 3.25 15.70
C MET A 479 5.82 2.17 16.78
N ASP A 480 5.22 2.55 17.91
CA ASP A 480 4.98 1.68 19.06
C ASP A 480 3.73 0.80 18.91
N ARG A 481 2.98 0.95 17.80
CA ARG A 481 1.75 0.21 17.49
C ARG A 481 0.67 0.36 18.58
N THR A 482 0.61 1.54 19.19
CA THR A 482 -0.38 1.90 20.20
C THR A 482 -1.56 2.67 19.60
N SER A 483 -1.42 3.19 18.37
CA SER A 483 -2.53 3.78 17.62
C SER A 483 -3.60 2.73 17.29
N GLY A 484 -4.85 2.97 17.69
CA GLY A 484 -5.99 2.09 17.37
C GLY A 484 -6.50 2.17 15.93
N GLY A 485 -5.90 3.04 15.11
CA GLY A 485 -6.32 3.37 13.75
C GLY A 485 -5.41 4.43 13.14
N LYS A 486 -5.88 5.10 12.09
CA LYS A 486 -5.21 6.20 11.40
C LYS A 486 -5.28 7.50 12.22
N ILE A 487 -4.29 8.35 12.05
CA ILE A 487 -4.20 9.66 12.69
C ILE A 487 -4.21 10.73 11.60
N MET A 488 -5.08 11.74 11.73
CA MET A 488 -5.11 12.88 10.82
C MET A 488 -4.48 14.10 11.47
N VAL A 489 -3.53 14.71 10.76
CA VAL A 489 -2.95 16.00 11.10
C VAL A 489 -3.73 17.09 10.38
N PHE A 490 -4.13 18.12 11.10
CA PHE A 490 -4.65 19.37 10.55
C PHE A 490 -3.58 20.44 10.73
N PRO A 491 -2.74 20.72 9.72
CA PRO A 491 -1.59 21.62 9.83
C PRO A 491 -1.90 22.98 10.45
N MET A 492 -3.08 23.52 10.14
CA MET A 492 -3.55 24.81 10.62
C MET A 492 -3.90 24.87 12.11
N MET A 493 -4.04 23.72 12.78
CA MET A 493 -4.39 23.61 14.19
C MET A 493 -3.12 23.50 15.05
N HIS A 494 -2.24 24.51 15.02
CA HIS A 494 -0.86 24.43 15.54
C HIS A 494 -0.72 23.76 16.91
N ASP A 495 -1.54 24.15 17.87
CA ASP A 495 -1.43 23.73 19.28
C ASP A 495 -2.21 22.45 19.63
N LEU A 496 -2.92 21.85 18.67
CA LEU A 496 -3.70 20.63 18.92
C LEU A 496 -2.78 19.43 19.19
N GLY A 497 -2.77 18.96 20.43
CA GLY A 497 -2.11 17.71 20.80
C GLY A 497 -2.79 16.48 20.21
N LEU A 498 -2.14 15.30 20.30
CA LEU A 498 -2.75 14.04 19.88
C LEU A 498 -4.05 13.80 20.68
N THR A 499 -5.16 13.74 19.96
CA THR A 499 -6.51 13.65 20.54
C THR A 499 -7.27 12.49 19.91
N PRO A 500 -7.36 11.34 20.59
CA PRO A 500 -8.22 10.24 20.17
C PRO A 500 -9.68 10.68 20.02
N VAL A 501 -10.37 10.13 19.02
CA VAL A 501 -11.81 10.41 18.77
C VAL A 501 -12.66 10.10 20.01
N SER A 502 -12.28 9.06 20.76
CA SER A 502 -12.93 8.67 22.02
C SER A 502 -12.82 9.72 23.13
N GLU A 503 -11.87 10.65 23.05
CA GLU A 503 -11.62 11.70 24.05
C GLU A 503 -12.24 13.05 23.65
N LEU A 504 -12.81 13.16 22.45
CA LEU A 504 -13.37 14.43 21.97
C LEU A 504 -14.48 14.98 22.88
N ALA A 505 -15.29 14.12 23.49
CA ALA A 505 -16.37 14.57 24.37
C ALA A 505 -15.85 15.37 25.58
N GLU A 506 -14.65 15.05 26.06
CA GLU A 506 -13.99 15.76 27.16
C GLU A 506 -13.20 16.97 26.66
N LYS A 507 -12.38 16.77 25.62
CA LYS A 507 -11.41 17.78 25.15
C LYS A 507 -11.99 18.81 24.18
N LEU A 508 -12.90 18.39 23.31
CA LEU A 508 -13.48 19.18 22.22
C LEU A 508 -15.00 18.91 22.10
N PRO A 509 -15.81 19.23 23.13
CA PRO A 509 -17.21 18.83 23.20
C PRO A 509 -18.07 19.36 22.03
N THR A 510 -17.72 20.52 21.47
CA THR A 510 -18.39 21.07 20.29
C THR A 510 -18.14 20.25 19.03
N VAL A 511 -16.96 19.64 18.89
CA VAL A 511 -16.59 18.73 17.81
C VAL A 511 -17.25 17.37 18.02
N ALA A 512 -17.20 16.83 19.24
CA ALA A 512 -17.82 15.55 19.58
C ALA A 512 -19.32 15.52 19.28
N ALA A 513 -20.03 16.63 19.53
CA ALA A 513 -21.46 16.76 19.25
C ALA A 513 -21.82 16.70 17.75
N LYS A 514 -20.82 16.72 16.86
CA LYS A 514 -21.00 16.66 15.41
C LYS A 514 -20.59 15.33 14.79
N LEU A 515 -20.06 14.40 15.58
CA LEU A 515 -19.86 13.02 15.14
C LEU A 515 -21.20 12.38 14.77
N ASP A 516 -21.16 11.36 13.92
CA ASP A 516 -22.37 10.64 13.55
C ASP A 516 -22.90 9.77 14.71
N ALA A 517 -24.02 9.08 14.49
CA ALA A 517 -24.62 8.22 15.51
C ALA A 517 -23.75 7.03 15.92
N ALA A 518 -22.78 6.62 15.09
CA ALA A 518 -21.81 5.57 15.38
C ALA A 518 -20.54 6.11 16.07
N GLY A 519 -20.39 7.43 16.15
CA GLY A 519 -19.20 8.12 16.68
C GLY A 519 -18.10 8.31 15.64
N LEU A 520 -18.43 8.22 14.35
CA LEU A 520 -17.51 8.45 13.24
C LEU A 520 -17.40 9.94 12.90
N TRP A 521 -16.29 10.28 12.25
CA TRP A 521 -15.96 11.65 11.89
C TRP A 521 -16.79 12.14 10.71
N THR A 522 -17.26 13.37 10.79
CA THR A 522 -18.16 13.97 9.79
C THR A 522 -17.57 15.27 9.26
N LYS A 523 -18.15 15.79 8.17
CA LYS A 523 -17.79 17.12 7.66
C LYS A 523 -18.09 18.19 8.70
N GLU A 524 -19.20 18.07 9.41
CA GLU A 524 -19.61 19.02 10.45
C GLU A 524 -18.68 18.99 11.67
N ALA A 525 -18.11 17.84 12.01
CA ALA A 525 -17.10 17.73 13.07
C ALA A 525 -15.80 18.43 12.67
N GLU A 526 -15.38 18.26 11.42
CA GLU A 526 -14.23 18.97 10.85
C GLU A 526 -14.43 20.48 10.82
N GLU A 527 -15.57 20.96 10.35
CA GLU A 527 -15.91 22.38 10.36
C GLU A 527 -15.94 22.95 11.79
N ALA A 528 -16.48 22.19 12.74
CA ALA A 528 -16.47 22.56 14.14
C ALA A 528 -15.05 22.62 14.73
N LEU A 529 -14.15 21.72 14.32
CA LEU A 529 -12.74 21.73 14.71
C LEU A 529 -12.05 22.98 14.15
N LEU A 530 -12.17 23.23 12.85
CA LEU A 530 -11.52 24.36 12.19
C LEU A 530 -12.04 25.72 12.70
N ALA A 531 -13.28 25.77 13.19
CA ALA A 531 -13.83 26.97 13.84
C ALA A 531 -13.23 27.28 15.22
N THR A 532 -12.41 26.36 15.79
CA THR A 532 -11.67 26.60 17.04
C THR A 532 -10.27 27.18 16.83
N ARG A 533 -9.85 27.35 15.57
CA ARG A 533 -8.54 27.88 15.18
C ARG A 533 -8.29 29.29 15.69
#